data_AF-A0A6L6Q1U8-F1
#
_entry.id   AF-A0A6L6Q1U8-F1
#
_cell.length_a   1.000
_cell.length_b   1.000
_cell.length_c   1.000
_cell.angle_alpha   90.00
_cell.angle_beta   90.00
_cell.angle_gamma   90.00
#
_symmetry.space_group_name_H-M   'P 1'
#
loop_
_entity.id
_entity.type
_entity.pdbx_description
1 polymer ?
#
loop_
_entity_poly.entity_id
_entity_poly.type
_entity_poly.pdbx_seq_one_letter_code
_entity_poly.pdbx_strand_id
1 'polypeptide(L)'
;MTTPALSPSDTPFVFLHEFPERPSVLAHPPQGLQPGLVFLRFDVSLNEEHVFLRLLHEGAVAADLGERAHHYNLLVLARLRLDDAQRGIDSASQGWVGMEQLSRMLGLDPCHINIHIHRARRQLAQALPPALRHIDVVERRRGELRFGPYGIHIMRGARLEALAAGLDSAAMPASAAGACNRW
;
A
#
# COMPACT_ATOMS: atom_id res chain seq x y z
N MET A 1 -7.32 -44.42 -64.21
CA MET A 1 -6.60 -43.16 -64.48
C MET A 1 -6.99 -42.20 -63.37
N THR A 2 -6.16 -41.58 -62.53
CA THR A 2 -4.73 -41.59 -62.25
C THR A 2 -4.64 -40.76 -60.96
N THR A 3 -4.08 -41.29 -59.88
CA THR A 3 -3.60 -40.44 -58.77
C THR A 3 -2.33 -39.74 -59.26
N PRO A 4 -2.17 -38.43 -59.05
CA PRO A 4 -1.22 -37.95 -58.02
C PRO A 4 -1.72 -36.61 -57.43
N ALA A 5 -1.12 -35.93 -56.45
CA ALA A 5 0.06 -36.12 -55.62
C ALA A 5 -0.16 -35.18 -54.41
N LEU A 6 0.34 -35.58 -53.25
CA LEU A 6 0.68 -34.64 -52.18
C LEU A 6 1.93 -33.84 -52.59
N SER A 7 1.97 -32.54 -52.29
CA SER A 7 3.20 -31.86 -51.90
C SER A 7 2.91 -30.64 -51.00
N PRO A 8 3.82 -30.28 -50.07
CA PRO A 8 3.55 -29.49 -48.88
C PRO A 8 4.14 -28.08 -48.95
N SER A 9 3.41 -27.08 -48.45
CA SER A 9 3.96 -25.84 -47.88
C SER A 9 2.84 -24.80 -47.79
N ASP A 10 2.42 -24.50 -46.57
CA ASP A 10 2.14 -23.14 -46.08
C ASP A 10 1.32 -23.26 -44.79
N THR A 11 2.03 -23.28 -43.67
CA THR A 11 1.45 -22.96 -42.37
C THR A 11 1.25 -21.46 -42.29
N PRO A 12 0.02 -20.93 -42.19
CA PRO A 12 -0.16 -19.62 -41.61
C PRO A 12 -0.05 -19.75 -40.08
N PHE A 13 0.89 -18.99 -39.54
CA PHE A 13 1.08 -18.72 -38.13
C PHE A 13 -0.18 -18.03 -37.59
N VAL A 14 -1.14 -18.80 -37.05
CA VAL A 14 -2.30 -18.23 -36.36
C VAL A 14 -1.95 -18.09 -34.88
N PHE A 15 -1.56 -16.87 -34.53
CA PHE A 15 -1.46 -16.38 -33.16
C PHE A 15 -2.89 -16.11 -32.67
N LEU A 16 -3.53 -17.10 -32.05
CA LEU A 16 -4.69 -16.88 -31.20
C LEU A 16 -4.25 -17.07 -29.75
N HIS A 17 -4.01 -15.91 -29.13
CA HIS A 17 -3.90 -15.74 -27.69
C HIS A 17 -5.09 -16.38 -27.00
N GLU A 18 -4.90 -17.57 -26.44
CA GLU A 18 -5.78 -18.12 -25.41
C GLU A 18 -5.06 -17.92 -24.08
N PHE A 19 -5.29 -16.75 -23.48
CA PHE A 19 -4.97 -16.54 -22.07
C PHE A 19 -5.93 -17.42 -21.27
N PRO A 20 -5.45 -18.39 -20.47
CA PRO A 20 -6.34 -19.08 -19.56
C PRO A 20 -6.89 -18.08 -18.55
N GLU A 21 -8.21 -17.93 -18.57
CA GLU A 21 -9.06 -17.26 -17.59
C GLU A 21 -8.43 -17.31 -16.20
N ARG A 22 -8.09 -16.12 -15.66
CA ARG A 22 -7.68 -16.00 -14.26
C ARG A 22 -8.87 -16.45 -13.39
N PRO A 23 -8.69 -17.35 -12.42
CA PRO A 23 -9.76 -17.65 -11.49
C PRO A 23 -10.11 -16.37 -10.73
N SER A 24 -11.34 -15.92 -10.93
CA SER A 24 -12.04 -14.95 -10.08
C SER A 24 -12.15 -15.55 -8.68
N VAL A 25 -11.09 -15.44 -7.90
CA VAL A 25 -11.16 -15.60 -6.46
C VAL A 25 -11.90 -14.37 -5.97
N LEU A 26 -13.15 -14.56 -5.57
CA LEU A 26 -13.84 -13.68 -4.62
C LEU A 26 -12.96 -13.61 -3.38
N ALA A 27 -12.00 -12.68 -3.41
CA ALA A 27 -11.23 -12.29 -2.27
C ALA A 27 -12.24 -11.66 -1.31
N HIS A 28 -12.72 -12.47 -0.38
CA HIS A 28 -13.28 -11.95 0.85
C HIS A 28 -12.21 -11.00 1.39
N PRO A 29 -12.53 -9.72 1.64
CA PRO A 29 -11.58 -8.84 2.28
C PRO A 29 -11.15 -9.51 3.59
N PRO A 30 -9.85 -9.49 3.95
CA PRO A 30 -9.42 -10.00 5.24
C PRO A 30 -10.29 -9.34 6.32
N GLN A 31 -11.06 -10.17 7.01
CA GLN A 31 -11.97 -9.75 8.07
C GLN A 31 -11.12 -9.07 9.15
N GLY A 32 -11.23 -7.74 9.24
CA GLY A 32 -10.35 -6.89 10.03
C GLY A 32 -10.32 -5.43 9.57
N LEU A 33 -10.84 -5.10 8.39
CA LEU A 33 -10.97 -3.70 7.97
C LEU A 33 -12.23 -3.06 8.57
N GLN A 34 -12.03 -2.10 9.48
CA GLN A 34 -13.12 -1.32 10.07
C GLN A 34 -13.75 -0.41 9.01
N PRO A 35 -15.09 -0.28 8.95
CA PRO A 35 -15.78 0.61 8.02
C PRO A 35 -15.42 2.07 8.32
N GLY A 36 -15.09 2.83 7.27
CA GLY A 36 -14.68 4.25 7.36
C GLY A 36 -13.17 4.53 7.32
N LEU A 37 -12.30 3.52 7.44
CA LEU A 37 -10.84 3.72 7.38
C LEU A 37 -10.28 3.53 5.96
N VAL A 38 -9.31 4.39 5.63
CA VAL A 38 -8.53 4.29 4.39
C VAL A 38 -7.20 3.61 4.68
N PHE A 39 -6.87 2.60 3.87
CA PHE A 39 -5.61 1.90 3.94
C PHE A 39 -4.76 2.15 2.70
N LEU A 40 -3.46 2.27 2.92
CA LEU A 40 -2.44 2.23 1.89
C LEU A 40 -1.86 0.82 1.87
N ARG A 41 -2.26 0.06 0.84
CA ARG A 41 -1.75 -1.28 0.58
C ARG A 41 -0.50 -1.20 -0.30
N PHE A 42 0.61 -1.66 0.25
CA PHE A 42 1.87 -1.84 -0.46
C PHE A 42 1.98 -3.31 -0.89
N ASP A 43 2.14 -3.56 -2.18
CA ASP A 43 2.54 -4.88 -2.69
C ASP A 43 3.99 -4.77 -3.15
N VAL A 44 4.88 -5.46 -2.43
CA VAL A 44 6.33 -5.37 -2.54
C VAL A 44 6.86 -6.65 -3.17
N SER A 45 7.72 -6.55 -4.18
CA SER A 45 8.41 -7.72 -4.73
C SER A 45 9.34 -8.37 -3.69
N LEU A 46 9.68 -9.64 -3.91
CA LEU A 46 10.56 -10.37 -2.98
C LEU A 46 11.97 -9.74 -2.88
N ASN A 47 12.45 -9.14 -3.97
CA ASN A 47 13.71 -8.41 -4.05
C ASN A 47 13.59 -6.92 -3.70
N GLU A 48 12.40 -6.45 -3.30
CA GLU A 48 12.09 -5.06 -2.95
C GLU A 48 12.29 -4.00 -4.06
N GLU A 49 12.60 -4.41 -5.28
CA GLU A 49 12.78 -3.50 -6.43
C GLU A 49 11.46 -2.89 -6.93
N HIS A 50 10.34 -3.58 -6.73
CA HIS A 50 9.03 -3.16 -7.20
C HIS A 50 8.07 -2.93 -6.03
N VAL A 51 7.50 -1.73 -5.97
CA VAL A 51 6.52 -1.34 -4.95
C VAL A 51 5.27 -0.78 -5.62
N PHE A 52 4.20 -1.57 -5.59
CA PHE A 52 2.87 -1.15 -6.01
C PHE A 52 2.10 -0.57 -4.83
N LEU A 53 1.31 0.46 -5.09
CA LEU A 53 0.47 1.08 -4.08
C LEU A 53 -1.00 1.05 -4.50
N ARG A 54 -1.86 0.59 -3.60
CA ARG A 54 -3.32 0.59 -3.79
C ARG A 54 -3.97 1.28 -2.61
N LEU A 55 -4.98 2.09 -2.90
CA LEU A 55 -5.83 2.68 -1.90
C LEU A 55 -7.00 1.72 -1.62
N LEU A 56 -7.16 1.30 -0.38
CA LEU A 56 -8.30 0.51 0.04
C LEU A 56 -9.24 1.37 0.89
N HIS A 57 -10.54 1.27 0.63
CA HIS A 57 -11.58 1.90 1.41
C HIS A 57 -12.68 0.85 1.67
N GLU A 58 -13.07 0.69 2.93
CA GLU A 58 -14.11 -0.30 3.33
C GLU A 58 -13.86 -1.73 2.81
N GLY A 59 -12.59 -2.14 2.69
CA GLY A 59 -12.20 -3.48 2.24
C GLY A 59 -12.02 -3.60 0.72
N ALA A 60 -12.51 -2.64 -0.05
CA ALA A 60 -12.44 -2.64 -1.50
C ALA A 60 -11.29 -1.78 -2.03
N VAL A 61 -10.79 -2.09 -3.22
CA VAL A 61 -9.83 -1.24 -3.93
C VAL A 61 -10.56 0.01 -4.42
N ALA A 62 -10.26 1.15 -3.81
CA ALA A 62 -10.80 2.45 -4.21
C ALA A 62 -10.02 3.05 -5.38
N ALA A 63 -8.70 2.85 -5.40
CA ALA A 63 -7.84 3.28 -6.49
C ALA A 63 -6.58 2.41 -6.58
N ASP A 64 -6.15 2.11 -7.80
CA ASP A 64 -4.84 1.52 -8.06
C ASP A 64 -3.86 2.63 -8.50
N LEU A 65 -2.81 2.83 -7.73
CA LEU A 65 -1.78 3.85 -7.98
C LEU A 65 -0.58 3.27 -8.73
N GLY A 66 -0.59 1.96 -9.01
CA GLY A 66 0.43 1.24 -9.76
C GLY A 66 1.79 1.22 -9.07
N GLU A 67 2.82 0.96 -9.86
CA GLU A 67 4.22 0.92 -9.42
C GLU A 67 4.90 2.28 -9.62
N ARG A 68 5.57 2.79 -8.59
CA ARG A 68 6.37 4.02 -8.69
C ARG A 68 7.53 3.98 -7.70
N ALA A 69 8.68 4.52 -8.11
CA ALA A 69 9.88 4.60 -7.26
C ALA A 69 9.62 5.34 -5.92
N HIS A 70 8.78 6.38 -5.92
CA HIS A 70 8.47 7.15 -4.71
C HIS A 70 7.60 6.39 -3.69
N HIS A 71 7.03 5.24 -4.04
CA HIS A 71 6.30 4.40 -3.08
C HIS A 71 7.22 3.74 -2.05
N TYR A 72 8.47 3.44 -2.41
CA TYR A 72 9.42 2.84 -1.48
C TYR A 72 9.73 3.76 -0.29
N ASN A 73 9.80 5.07 -0.50
CA ASN A 73 9.96 6.03 0.60
C ASN A 73 8.80 5.95 1.61
N LEU A 74 7.56 5.82 1.13
CA LEU A 74 6.40 5.67 2.01
C LEU A 74 6.42 4.33 2.74
N LEU A 75 6.79 3.26 2.05
CA LEU A 75 6.93 1.92 2.63
C LEU A 75 7.93 1.92 3.79
N VAL A 76 9.10 2.56 3.62
CA VAL A 76 10.11 2.66 4.68
C VAL A 76 9.58 3.42 5.89
N LEU A 77 8.89 4.56 5.69
CA LEU A 77 8.26 5.30 6.79
C LEU A 77 7.17 4.48 7.49
N ALA A 78 6.38 3.70 6.73
CA ALA A 78 5.34 2.84 7.28
C ALA A 78 5.95 1.72 8.15
N ARG A 79 7.01 1.06 7.67
CA ARG A 79 7.76 0.05 8.43
C ARG A 79 8.33 0.61 9.73
N LEU A 80 8.97 1.77 9.68
CA LEU A 80 9.49 2.44 10.88
C LEU A 80 8.39 2.68 11.93
N ARG A 81 7.21 3.13 11.49
CA ARG A 81 6.07 3.33 12.38
C ARG A 81 5.57 2.02 12.99
N LEU A 82 5.51 0.95 12.19
CA LEU A 82 5.12 -0.39 12.65
C LEU A 82 6.13 -0.99 13.63
N ASP A 83 7.42 -0.86 13.36
CA ASP A 83 8.49 -1.37 14.22
C ASP A 83 8.44 -0.70 15.60
N ASP A 84 8.23 0.61 15.65
CA ASP A 84 8.04 1.34 16.90
C ASP A 84 6.76 0.91 17.64
N ALA A 85 5.66 0.65 16.91
CA ALA A 85 4.43 0.14 17.51
C ALA A 85 4.63 -1.27 18.11
N GLN A 86 5.35 -2.16 17.43
CA GLN A 86 5.69 -3.49 17.94
C GLN A 86 6.57 -3.44 19.20
N ARG A 87 7.39 -2.39 19.33
CA ARG A 87 8.19 -2.12 20.53
C ARG A 87 7.39 -1.48 21.67
N GLY A 88 6.09 -1.22 21.48
CA GLY A 88 5.22 -0.62 22.48
C GLY A 88 5.45 0.89 22.69
N ILE A 89 6.06 1.58 21.72
CA ILE A 89 6.22 3.04 21.77
C ILE A 89 4.84 3.69 21.63
N ASP A 90 4.63 4.83 22.27
CA ASP A 90 3.37 5.56 22.18
C ASP A 90 3.08 6.06 20.75
N SER A 91 1.80 6.12 20.36
CA SER A 91 1.40 6.47 18.99
C SER A 91 1.87 7.86 18.53
N ALA A 92 2.08 8.80 19.47
CA ALA A 92 2.56 10.14 19.15
C ALA A 92 4.06 10.16 18.82
N SER A 93 4.82 9.21 19.35
CA SER A 93 6.28 9.06 19.17
C SER A 93 6.67 8.04 18.10
N GLN A 94 5.77 7.17 17.65
CA GLN A 94 6.06 6.16 16.62
C GLN A 94 6.44 6.76 15.26
N GLY A 95 7.46 6.17 14.63
CA GLY A 95 7.78 6.32 13.21
C GLY A 95 8.44 7.63 12.82
N TRP A 96 8.81 8.47 13.79
CA TRP A 96 9.54 9.70 13.53
C TRP A 96 11.01 9.39 13.22
N VAL A 97 11.47 9.84 12.06
CA VAL A 97 12.85 9.67 11.60
C VAL A 97 13.41 10.98 11.07
N GLY A 98 14.64 11.31 11.45
CA GLY A 98 15.34 12.49 10.95
C GLY A 98 15.66 12.38 9.45
N MET A 99 15.64 13.51 8.74
CA MET A 99 15.92 13.55 7.30
C MET A 99 17.26 12.90 6.92
N GLU A 100 18.33 13.14 7.68
CA GLU A 100 19.65 12.53 7.41
C GLU A 100 19.67 11.02 7.60
N GLN A 101 18.93 10.51 8.60
CA GLN A 101 18.81 9.07 8.80
C GLN A 101 18.02 8.43 7.66
N LEU A 102 16.90 9.03 7.28
CA LEU A 102 16.09 8.55 6.15
C LEU A 102 16.89 8.57 4.83
N SER A 103 17.70 9.61 4.63
CA SER A 103 18.62 9.73 3.49
C SER A 103 19.59 8.54 3.41
N ARG A 104 20.22 8.17 4.53
CA ARG A 104 21.10 7.00 4.60
C ARG A 104 20.37 5.69 4.35
N MET A 105 19.17 5.51 4.91
CA MET A 105 18.37 4.30 4.74
C MET A 105 17.93 4.09 3.29
N LEU A 106 17.59 5.17 2.58
CA LEU A 106 17.12 5.12 1.20
C LEU A 106 18.25 5.18 0.18
N GLY A 107 19.47 5.58 0.57
CA GLY A 107 20.55 5.88 -0.37
C GLY A 107 20.24 7.08 -1.27
N LEU A 108 19.38 8.00 -0.81
CA LEU A 108 18.91 9.17 -1.56
C LEU A 108 19.29 10.43 -0.80
N ASP A 109 19.64 11.50 -1.50
CA ASP A 109 19.79 12.81 -0.85
C ASP A 109 18.43 13.41 -0.42
N PRO A 110 18.44 14.40 0.49
CA PRO A 110 17.22 15.05 0.98
C PRO A 110 16.35 15.69 -0.12
N CYS A 111 16.95 16.18 -1.21
CA CYS A 111 16.20 16.79 -2.32
C CYS A 111 15.36 15.74 -3.04
N HIS A 112 15.96 14.59 -3.37
CA HIS A 112 15.24 13.46 -3.97
C HIS A 112 14.12 12.94 -3.07
N ILE A 113 14.36 12.85 -1.75
CA ILE A 113 13.31 12.47 -0.79
C ILE A 113 12.14 13.45 -0.82
N ASN A 114 12.41 14.75 -0.83
CA ASN A 114 11.37 15.77 -0.91
C ASN A 114 10.56 15.66 -2.21
N ILE A 115 11.22 15.41 -3.35
CA ILE A 115 10.56 15.19 -4.64
C ILE A 115 9.64 13.96 -4.56
N HIS A 116 10.11 12.86 -3.99
CA HIS A 116 9.32 11.65 -3.80
C HIS A 116 8.08 11.91 -2.93
N ILE A 117 8.24 12.62 -1.81
CA ILE A 117 7.11 12.98 -0.92
C ILE A 117 6.11 13.87 -1.67
N HIS A 118 6.57 14.87 -2.41
CA HIS A 118 5.69 15.75 -3.19
C HIS A 118 4.91 14.96 -4.26
N ARG A 119 5.58 14.08 -5.00
CA ARG A 119 4.95 13.21 -6.01
C ARG A 119 3.90 12.29 -5.38
N ALA A 120 4.23 11.66 -4.27
CA ALA A 120 3.32 10.80 -3.53
C ALA A 120 2.07 11.56 -3.04
N ARG A 121 2.25 12.74 -2.43
CA ARG A 121 1.13 13.60 -2.00
C ARG A 121 0.22 13.98 -3.17
N ARG A 122 0.80 14.40 -4.30
CA ARG A 122 0.03 14.75 -5.49
C ARG A 122 -0.77 13.57 -6.02
N GLN A 123 -0.16 12.39 -6.12
CA GLN A 123 -0.81 11.18 -6.60
C GLN A 123 -1.98 10.76 -5.68
N LEU A 124 -1.77 10.82 -4.36
CA LEU A 124 -2.81 10.51 -3.38
C LEU A 124 -3.94 11.53 -3.38
N ALA A 125 -3.63 12.83 -3.47
CA ALA A 125 -4.66 13.88 -3.56
C ALA A 125 -5.56 13.72 -4.78
N GLN A 126 -5.04 13.16 -5.88
CA GLN A 126 -5.81 12.88 -7.09
C GLN A 126 -6.73 11.65 -6.92
N ALA A 127 -6.29 10.65 -6.17
CA ALA A 127 -7.03 9.41 -5.96
C ALA A 127 -8.01 9.44 -4.78
N LEU A 128 -7.74 10.27 -3.77
CA LEU A 128 -8.56 10.38 -2.57
C LEU A 128 -9.84 11.20 -2.82
N PRO A 129 -10.97 10.81 -2.18
CA PRO A 129 -12.16 11.66 -2.10
C PRO A 129 -11.82 13.02 -1.49
N PRO A 130 -12.47 14.13 -1.91
CA PRO A 130 -12.17 15.48 -1.43
C PRO A 130 -12.11 15.61 0.09
N ALA A 131 -13.00 14.91 0.81
CA ALA A 131 -13.06 14.91 2.27
C ALA A 131 -11.78 14.42 2.95
N LEU A 132 -10.95 13.61 2.28
CA LEU A 132 -9.76 12.97 2.85
C LEU A 132 -8.45 13.55 2.33
N ARG A 133 -8.51 14.47 1.35
CA ARG A 133 -7.32 15.08 0.73
C ARG A 133 -6.50 15.95 1.68
N HIS A 134 -7.07 16.33 2.82
CA HIS A 134 -6.41 17.14 3.84
C HIS A 134 -5.49 16.30 4.75
N ILE A 135 -5.60 14.96 4.71
CA ILE A 135 -4.79 14.07 5.54
C ILE A 135 -3.42 13.89 4.87
N ASP A 136 -2.38 14.40 5.52
CA ASP A 136 -1.02 14.25 5.02
C ASP A 136 -0.53 12.81 5.13
N VAL A 137 -0.11 12.21 4.00
CA VAL A 137 0.52 10.87 3.98
C VAL A 137 1.90 10.83 4.61
N VAL A 138 2.54 12.00 4.73
CA VAL A 138 3.82 12.14 5.44
C VAL A 138 3.70 13.37 6.31
N GLU A 139 3.77 13.16 7.61
CA GLU A 139 3.78 14.23 8.60
C GLU A 139 5.21 14.72 8.83
N ARG A 140 5.34 15.97 9.28
CA ARG A 140 6.62 16.66 9.48
C ARG A 140 6.65 17.38 10.82
N ARG A 141 7.76 17.26 11.55
CA ARG A 141 8.06 18.08 12.74
C ARG A 141 9.56 18.25 12.88
N ARG A 142 10.05 19.45 13.20
CA ARG A 142 11.46 19.70 13.60
C ARG A 142 12.55 18.96 12.78
N GLY A 143 12.37 18.81 11.46
CA GLY A 143 13.33 18.09 10.58
C GLY A 143 13.16 16.57 10.51
N GLU A 144 12.18 16.03 11.22
CA GLU A 144 11.75 14.64 11.21
C GLU A 144 10.52 14.44 10.30
N LEU A 145 10.40 13.21 9.83
CA LEU A 145 9.33 12.71 8.98
C LEU A 145 8.72 11.48 9.62
N ARG A 146 7.41 11.28 9.48
CA ARG A 146 6.77 10.00 9.76
C ARG A 146 5.71 9.66 8.73
N PHE A 147 5.35 8.39 8.65
CA PHE A 147 4.18 7.97 7.89
C PHE A 147 2.92 8.56 8.54
N GLY A 148 2.06 9.13 7.69
CA GLY A 148 0.82 9.75 8.11
C GLY A 148 -0.17 8.75 8.70
N PRO A 149 -1.34 9.20 9.12
CA PRO A 149 -2.25 8.40 9.92
C PRO A 149 -3.12 7.47 9.04
N TYR A 150 -2.57 6.90 7.97
CA TYR A 150 -3.30 5.95 7.13
C TYR A 150 -3.19 4.54 7.70
N GLY A 151 -4.18 3.69 7.40
CA GLY A 151 -4.04 2.26 7.63
C GLY A 151 -2.91 1.70 6.79
N ILE A 152 -2.11 0.80 7.37
CA ILE A 152 -0.95 0.22 6.72
C ILE A 152 -1.27 -1.24 6.41
N HIS A 153 -1.10 -1.64 5.15
CA HIS A 153 -1.20 -3.04 4.73
C HIS A 153 -0.02 -3.34 3.81
N ILE A 154 0.89 -4.22 4.24
CA ILE A 154 2.11 -4.55 3.49
C ILE A 154 2.10 -6.02 3.13
N MET A 155 2.15 -6.31 1.84
CA MET A 155 2.33 -7.64 1.26
C MET A 155 3.73 -7.73 0.65
N ARG A 156 4.48 -8.78 0.97
CA ARG A 156 5.75 -9.12 0.33
C ARG A 156 5.58 -10.40 -0.49
N GLY A 157 5.58 -10.27 -1.81
CA GLY A 157 5.12 -11.33 -2.70
C GLY A 157 3.69 -11.75 -2.34
N ALA A 158 3.49 -13.02 -2.02
CA ALA A 158 2.19 -13.55 -1.58
C ALA A 158 1.97 -13.52 -0.06
N ARG A 159 2.97 -13.08 0.72
CA ARG A 159 2.94 -13.13 2.19
C ARG A 159 2.52 -11.79 2.78
N LEU A 160 1.61 -11.83 3.75
CA LEU A 160 1.34 -10.67 4.60
C LEU A 160 2.57 -10.37 5.47
N GLU A 161 3.18 -9.21 5.23
CA GLU A 161 4.31 -8.71 6.01
C GLU A 161 3.81 -7.97 7.25
N ALA A 162 2.83 -7.07 7.08
CA ALA A 162 2.24 -6.32 8.18
C ALA A 162 0.83 -5.79 7.86
N LEU A 163 0.01 -5.65 8.90
CA LEU A 163 -1.31 -4.99 8.84
C LEU A 163 -1.52 -4.19 10.13
N ALA A 164 -1.82 -2.90 10.01
CA ALA A 164 -2.16 -2.03 11.14
C ALA A 164 -3.24 -1.03 10.74
N ALA A 165 -4.18 -0.77 11.64
CA ALA A 165 -5.20 0.25 11.45
C ALA A 165 -4.60 1.67 11.49
N GLY A 166 -5.18 2.58 10.71
CA GLY A 166 -4.79 3.99 10.65
C GLY A 166 -5.48 4.86 11.69
N LEU A 167 -5.16 6.15 11.67
CA LEU A 167 -5.67 7.23 12.52
C LEU A 167 -5.84 6.82 13.99
N ASP A 168 -4.69 6.78 14.67
CA ASP A 168 -4.47 6.77 16.12
C ASP A 168 -5.66 6.25 16.95
N SER A 169 -5.58 4.97 17.33
CA SER A 169 -6.48 4.27 18.25
C SER A 169 -6.66 4.89 19.65
N ALA A 170 -6.17 6.10 19.90
CA ALA A 170 -6.26 6.85 21.15
C ALA A 170 -7.34 7.95 21.16
N ALA A 171 -8.11 8.14 20.08
CA ALA A 171 -9.25 9.07 20.05
C ALA A 171 -10.64 8.37 20.00
N MET A 172 -10.75 7.16 20.54
CA MET A 172 -12.03 6.60 20.97
C MET A 172 -12.17 6.88 22.48
N PRO A 173 -13.16 7.66 22.95
CA PRO A 173 -13.48 7.63 24.36
C PRO A 173 -13.90 6.20 24.70
N ALA A 174 -13.32 5.66 25.78
CA ALA A 174 -13.79 4.42 26.39
C ALA A 174 -15.23 4.60 26.85
N SER A 175 -16.19 4.38 25.94
CA SER A 175 -17.63 4.37 26.23
C SER A 175 -18.34 3.44 25.25
N ALA A 176 -17.89 2.20 25.19
CA ALA A 176 -18.74 1.07 24.76
C ALA A 176 -18.34 -0.26 25.43
N ALA A 177 -17.58 -0.20 26.53
CA ALA A 177 -17.47 -1.31 27.48
C ALA A 177 -18.47 -1.06 28.62
N GLY A 178 -19.76 -1.20 28.31
CA GLY A 178 -20.81 -0.83 29.24
C GLY A 178 -22.23 -1.12 28.76
N ALA A 179 -22.44 -2.25 28.09
CA ALA A 179 -23.78 -2.77 27.87
C ALA A 179 -23.80 -4.30 28.05
N CYS A 180 -23.30 -4.73 29.20
CA CYS A 180 -23.69 -6.00 29.78
C CYS A 180 -23.66 -5.79 31.29
N ASN A 181 -24.83 -5.50 31.86
CA ASN A 181 -25.33 -5.98 33.16
C ASN A 181 -26.30 -4.99 33.84
N ARG A 182 -27.58 -5.38 33.78
CA ARG A 182 -28.49 -5.53 34.93
C ARG A 182 -29.33 -4.30 35.38
N TRP A 183 -30.63 -4.60 35.46
CA TRP A 183 -31.79 -3.90 36.05
C TRP A 183 -32.53 -2.93 35.15
#